data_AF-A0A5R2MSP9-F1
#
_entry.id   AF-A0A5R2MSP9-F1
#
_cell.length_a   1.000
_cell.length_b   1.000
_cell.length_c   1.000
_cell.angle_alpha   90.00
_cell.angle_beta   90.00
_cell.angle_gamma   90.00
#
_symmetry.space_group_name_H-M   'P 1'
#
loop_
_entity.id
_entity.type
_entity.pdbx_description
1 polymer ?
#
loop_
_entity_poly.entity_id
_entity_poly.type
_entity_poly.pdbx_seq_one_letter_code
_entity_poly.pdbx_strand_id
1 'polypeptide(L)'
;PALALVSDNDWASAAHWNQRVATAERLINDAGPNRVPVVPAFTAEKPNAEIGPLDAAAALDRLRAAKPRPIPTDRPAVYARVAGVLGGLPGASVA
;
A
#
# COMPACT_ATOMS: atom_id res chain seq x y z
N PRO A 1 0.81 -8.84 -14.42
CA PRO A 1 1.37 -7.63 -13.76
C PRO A 1 0.69 -7.45 -12.39
N ALA A 2 1.35 -6.79 -11.43
CA ALA A 2 0.79 -6.46 -10.12
C ALA A 2 0.73 -4.93 -9.93
N LEU A 3 -0.01 -4.45 -8.93
CA LEU A 3 -0.01 -3.05 -8.51
C LEU A 3 0.67 -2.94 -7.15
N ALA A 4 1.79 -2.23 -7.05
CA ALA A 4 2.34 -1.80 -5.77
C ALA A 4 1.73 -0.45 -5.39
N LEU A 5 1.15 -0.36 -4.20
CA LEU A 5 0.61 0.87 -3.65
C LEU A 5 1.37 1.20 -2.37
N VAL A 6 2.18 2.25 -2.36
CA VAL A 6 2.94 2.66 -1.18
C VAL A 6 2.50 4.04 -0.71
N SER A 7 1.98 4.13 0.53
CA SER A 7 1.43 5.37 1.07
C SER A 7 2.09 5.74 2.40
N ASP A 8 2.51 7.01 2.50
CA ASP A 8 2.93 7.58 3.78
C ASP A 8 1.72 7.84 4.67
N ASN A 9 1.67 7.13 5.80
CA ASN A 9 0.63 7.30 6.83
C ASN A 9 1.22 7.85 8.14
N ASP A 10 2.23 8.71 8.06
CA ASP A 10 2.66 9.50 9.22
C ASP A 10 1.65 10.58 9.60
N TRP A 11 1.91 11.26 10.71
CA TRP A 11 1.05 12.32 11.21
C TRP A 11 0.96 13.51 10.24
N ALA A 12 2.02 13.80 9.48
CA ALA A 12 2.02 14.89 8.50
C ALA A 12 1.00 14.65 7.39
N SER A 13 0.73 13.39 7.04
CA SER A 13 -0.33 13.01 6.10
C SER A 13 -1.76 13.17 6.63
N ALA A 14 -1.97 13.44 7.92
CA ALA A 14 -3.30 13.38 8.53
C ALA A 14 -4.33 14.32 7.88
N ALA A 15 -3.93 15.57 7.57
CA ALA A 15 -4.83 16.58 6.99
C ALA A 15 -5.42 16.18 5.63
N HIS A 16 -4.73 15.31 4.89
CA HIS A 16 -5.12 14.88 3.54
C HIS A 16 -5.37 13.38 3.45
N TRP A 17 -5.46 12.68 4.59
CA TRP A 17 -5.52 11.22 4.62
C TRP A 17 -6.70 10.66 3.83
N ASN A 18 -7.89 11.24 4.00
CA ASN A 18 -9.09 10.78 3.29
C ASN A 18 -8.95 10.89 1.76
N GLN A 19 -8.26 11.93 1.26
CA GLN A 19 -8.01 12.09 -0.18
C GLN A 19 -7.03 11.03 -0.70
N ARG A 20 -6.00 10.70 0.09
CA ARG A 20 -5.06 9.62 -0.22
C ARG A 20 -5.76 8.27 -0.26
N VAL A 21 -6.60 7.99 0.74
CA VAL A 21 -7.43 6.77 0.79
C VAL A 21 -8.34 6.69 -0.43
N ALA A 22 -9.10 7.74 -0.74
CA ALA A 22 -9.99 7.73 -1.91
C ALA A 22 -9.26 7.49 -3.24
N THR A 23 -8.06 8.06 -3.40
CA THR A 23 -7.21 7.85 -4.58
C THR A 23 -6.73 6.41 -4.66
N ALA A 24 -6.24 5.86 -3.55
CA ALA A 24 -5.80 4.48 -3.45
C ALA A 24 -6.94 3.48 -3.69
N GLU A 25 -8.13 3.74 -3.13
CA GLU A 25 -9.33 2.90 -3.35
C GLU A 25 -9.68 2.83 -4.84
N ARG A 26 -9.60 3.95 -5.57
CA ARG A 26 -9.82 3.95 -7.02
C ARG A 26 -8.82 3.05 -7.75
N LEU A 27 -7.52 3.16 -7.45
CA LEU A 27 -6.49 2.32 -8.08
C LEU A 27 -6.70 0.83 -7.79
N ILE A 28 -7.10 0.47 -6.56
CA ILE A 28 -7.37 -0.91 -6.18
C ILE A 28 -8.64 -1.43 -6.89
N ASN A 29 -9.68 -0.60 -7.00
CA ASN A 29 -10.89 -0.95 -7.74
C ASN A 29 -10.61 -1.19 -9.23
N ASP A 30 -9.73 -0.40 -9.84
CA ASP A 30 -9.32 -0.59 -11.25
C ASP A 30 -8.52 -1.90 -11.45
N ALA A 31 -7.78 -2.35 -10.42
CA ALA A 31 -7.04 -3.62 -10.43
C ALA A 31 -7.95 -4.85 -10.32
N GLY A 32 -9.10 -4.72 -9.64
CA GLY A 32 -10.02 -5.83 -9.33
C GLY A 32 -10.56 -6.62 -10.52
N PRO A 33 -11.18 -6.01 -11.54
CA PRO A 33 -11.78 -6.71 -12.68
C PRO A 33 -10.79 -7.62 -13.43
N ASN A 34 -9.52 -7.21 -13.50
CA ASN A 34 -8.46 -7.96 -14.17
C ASN A 34 -7.71 -8.91 -13.22
N ARG A 35 -8.17 -9.05 -11.97
CA ARG A 35 -7.52 -9.83 -10.90
C ARG A 35 -6.04 -9.49 -10.75
N VAL A 36 -5.69 -8.21 -10.93
CA VAL A 36 -4.32 -7.72 -10.74
C VAL A 36 -4.05 -7.75 -9.23
N PRO A 37 -3.04 -8.52 -8.76
CA PRO A 37 -2.70 -8.55 -7.35
C PRO A 37 -2.21 -7.17 -6.89
N VAL A 38 -2.56 -6.79 -5.66
CA VAL A 38 -2.19 -5.51 -5.06
C VAL A 38 -1.22 -5.75 -3.91
N VAL A 39 -0.12 -5.00 -3.86
CA VAL A 39 0.83 -4.99 -2.74
C VAL A 39 0.67 -3.66 -2.00
N PRO A 40 -0.23 -3.57 -1.00
CA PRO A 40 -0.40 -2.36 -0.20
C PRO A 40 0.67 -2.26 0.90
N ALA A 41 1.32 -1.11 0.99
CA ALA A 41 2.33 -0.83 2.01
C ALA A 41 2.16 0.57 2.60
N PHE A 42 2.34 0.67 3.92
CA PHE A 42 2.19 1.91 4.69
C PHE A 42 3.46 2.15 5.51
N THR A 43 4.00 3.37 5.47
CA THR A 43 5.37 3.62 5.96
C THR A 43 5.50 3.87 7.46
N ALA A 44 4.39 4.16 8.15
CA ALA A 44 4.28 4.28 9.60
C ALA A 44 3.44 3.12 10.16
N GLU A 45 3.91 1.89 9.96
CA GLU A 45 3.33 0.67 10.52
C GLU A 45 4.35 -0.10 11.38
N LYS A 46 3.89 -1.12 12.10
CA LYS A 46 4.82 -1.98 12.86
C LYS A 46 5.84 -2.63 11.92
N PRO A 47 7.10 -2.83 12.33
CA PRO A 47 8.13 -3.46 11.48
C PRO A 47 7.75 -4.83 10.92
N ASN A 48 6.93 -5.59 11.64
CA ASN A 48 6.44 -6.90 11.23
C ASN A 48 5.10 -6.87 10.46
N ALA A 49 4.61 -5.68 10.09
CA ALA A 49 3.40 -5.57 9.26
C ALA A 49 3.64 -6.31 7.95
N GLU A 50 2.73 -7.21 7.60
CA GLU A 50 2.83 -8.00 6.36
C GLU A 50 2.74 -7.10 5.12
N ILE A 51 3.62 -7.35 4.15
CA ILE A 51 3.65 -6.71 2.84
C ILE A 51 3.73 -7.84 1.82
N GLY A 52 2.67 -8.03 1.05
CA GLY A 52 2.56 -9.14 0.11
C GLY A 52 1.40 -8.90 -0.86
N PRO A 53 1.33 -9.70 -1.94
CA PRO A 53 0.24 -9.60 -2.90
C PRO A 53 -1.07 -10.06 -2.26
N LEU A 54 -2.08 -9.20 -2.34
CA LEU A 54 -3.44 -9.43 -1.92
C LEU A 54 -4.37 -9.32 -3.13
N ASP A 55 -5.56 -9.92 -3.05
CA ASP A 55 -6.63 -9.55 -3.96
C ASP A 55 -7.15 -8.13 -3.65
N ALA A 56 -7.96 -7.58 -4.56
CA ALA A 56 -8.47 -6.22 -4.42
C ALA A 56 -9.32 -6.03 -3.15
N ALA A 57 -10.08 -7.05 -2.71
CA ALA A 57 -10.94 -6.94 -1.53
C ALA A 57 -10.09 -6.86 -0.25
N ALA A 58 -9.13 -7.77 -0.08
CA ALA A 58 -8.22 -7.77 1.06
C ALA A 58 -7.31 -6.53 1.08
N ALA A 59 -6.92 -6.01 -0.09
CA ALA A 59 -6.17 -4.76 -0.19
C ALA A 59 -7.02 -3.54 0.25
N LEU A 60 -8.30 -3.49 -0.12
CA LEU A 60 -9.24 -2.46 0.34
C LEU A 60 -9.45 -2.51 1.85
N ASP A 61 -9.61 -3.70 2.42
CA ASP A 61 -9.76 -3.87 3.87
C ASP A 61 -8.53 -3.34 4.61
N ARG A 62 -7.33 -3.65 4.10
CA ARG A 62 -6.08 -3.16 4.68
C ARG A 62 -5.92 -1.64 4.54
N LEU A 63 -6.32 -1.08 3.40
CA LEU A 63 -6.32 0.38 3.17
C LEU A 63 -7.27 1.12 4.10
N ARG A 64 -8.49 0.60 4.29
CA ARG A 64 -9.50 1.21 5.18
C ARG A 64 -9.14 1.09 6.66
N ALA A 65 -8.39 0.06 7.01
CA ALA A 65 -7.84 -0.10 8.36
C ALA A 65 -6.65 0.84 8.63
N ALA A 66 -5.95 1.29 7.60
CA ALA A 66 -4.80 2.18 7.74
C ALA A 66 -5.22 3.58 8.19
N LYS A 67 -4.40 4.17 9.07
CA LYS A 67 -4.64 5.50 9.65
C LYS A 67 -3.32 6.26 9.77
N PRO A 68 -3.35 7.60 9.77
CA PRO A 68 -2.21 8.42 10.14
C PRO A 68 -1.74 8.07 11.55
N ARG A 69 -0.42 7.94 11.74
CA ARG A 69 0.17 7.57 13.03
C ARG A 69 1.17 8.62 13.52
N PRO A 70 1.19 8.95 14.83
CA PRO A 70 2.17 9.85 15.42
C PRO A 70 3.48 9.11 15.75
N ILE A 71 4.04 8.39 14.77
CA ILE A 71 5.33 7.69 14.88
C ILE A 71 6.19 8.02 13.65
N PRO A 72 7.53 7.97 13.77
CA PRO A 72 8.41 8.10 12.61
C PRO A 72 8.10 7.04 11.54
N THR A 73 8.15 7.43 10.28
CA THR A 73 8.11 6.50 9.15
C THR A 73 9.43 5.74 9.01
N ASP A 74 9.37 4.51 8.51
CA ASP A 74 10.54 3.79 7.99
C ASP A 74 10.41 3.53 6.48
N ARG A 75 10.50 4.62 5.70
CA ARG A 75 10.40 4.57 4.24
C ARG A 75 11.42 3.61 3.62
N PRO A 76 12.73 3.64 3.98
CA PRO A 76 13.71 2.74 3.38
C PRO A 76 13.39 1.27 3.60
N ALA A 77 13.03 0.86 4.83
CA ALA A 77 12.69 -0.53 5.10
C ALA A 77 11.43 -0.97 4.37
N VAL A 78 10.40 -0.12 4.30
CA VAL A 78 9.17 -0.43 3.58
C VAL A 78 9.43 -0.58 2.08
N TYR A 79 10.19 0.34 1.47
CA TYR A 79 10.55 0.24 0.06
C TYR A 79 11.39 -1.00 -0.25
N ALA A 80 12.36 -1.36 0.62
CA ALA A 80 13.16 -2.57 0.44
C ALA A 80 12.29 -3.84 0.47
N ARG A 81 11.30 -3.90 1.36
CA ARG A 81 10.36 -5.03 1.45
C ARG A 81 9.43 -5.10 0.24
N VAL A 82 8.89 -3.96 -0.21
CA VAL A 82 8.09 -3.89 -1.44
C VAL A 82 8.93 -4.33 -2.64
N ALA A 83 10.16 -3.83 -2.80
CA ALA A 83 11.06 -4.23 -3.88
C ALA A 83 11.34 -5.74 -3.87
N GLY A 84 11.54 -6.35 -2.68
CA GLY A 84 11.69 -7.79 -2.52
C GLY A 84 10.48 -8.58 -3.04
N VAL A 85 9.26 -8.12 -2.73
CA VAL A 85 8.02 -8.73 -3.25
C VAL A 85 7.91 -8.56 -4.77
N LEU A 86 8.20 -7.35 -5.28
CA LEU A 86 8.11 -7.05 -6.71
C LEU A 86 9.14 -7.78 -7.56
N GLY A 87 10.28 -8.20 -6.99
CA GLY A 87 11.24 -9.06 -7.67
C GLY A 87 10.64 -10.38 -8.19
N GLY A 88 9.56 -10.88 -7.55
CA GLY A 88 8.79 -12.04 -8.01
C GLY A 88 7.59 -11.72 -8.91
N LEU A 89 7.32 -10.45 -9.19
CA LEU A 89 6.14 -9.97 -9.91
C LEU A 89 6.54 -9.09 -11.11
N PRO A 90 7.09 -9.67 -12.19
CA PRO A 90 7.55 -8.90 -13.34
C PRO A 90 6.41 -8.11 -13.99
N GLY A 91 6.72 -6.88 -14.41
CA GLY A 91 5.75 -5.96 -15.02
C GLY A 91 4.77 -5.34 -14.02
N ALA A 92 5.09 -5.35 -12.72
CA ALA A 92 4.30 -4.61 -11.74
C ALA A 92 4.39 -3.09 -11.97
N SER A 93 3.25 -2.41 -11.82
CA SER A 93 3.19 -0.95 -11.73
C SER A 93 3.36 -0.50 -10.28
N VAL A 94 3.86 0.72 -10.08
CA VAL A 94 4.05 1.33 -8.76
C VAL A 94 3.26 2.64 -8.73
N ALA A 95 2.50 2.86 -7.66
CA ALA A 95 1.68 4.05 -7.41
C ALA A 95 1.83 4.57 -5.98
#